data_AF-M7AQY6-F1
#
_entry.id   AF-M7AQY6-F1
#
_cell.length_a   1.000
_cell.length_b   1.000
_cell.length_c   1.000
_cell.angle_alpha   90.00
_cell.angle_beta   90.00
_cell.angle_gamma   90.00
#
_symmetry.space_group_name_H-M   'P 1'
#
loop_
_entity.id
_entity.type
_entity.pdbx_description
1 polymer ?
#
loop_
_entity_poly.entity_id
_entity_poly.type
_entity_poly.pdbx_seq_one_letter_code
_entity_poly.pdbx_strand_id
1 'polypeptide(L)'
;MESLKTSPSLVSYSLTPIHTLVGPDDPRREALRLAAKKYVAERGQRRRCPHSFPEGGKTYSWDPCKCDCSMSRLTDSTCCSHKQGMAQMKVHLLWAEDLWEDPTSATVAYIRFLFQGQRLQTGYGEEDNDPT
;
A
#
# COMPACT_ATOMS: atom_id res chain seq x y z
N MET A 1 1.33 -13.13 -43.41
CA MET A 1 2.43 -14.07 -43.11
C MET A 1 3.47 -14.16 -44.24
N GLU A 2 3.15 -13.88 -45.50
CA GLU A 2 4.11 -13.98 -46.63
C GLU A 2 5.39 -13.12 -46.47
N SER A 3 5.29 -11.92 -45.90
CA SER A 3 6.47 -11.05 -45.68
C SER A 3 7.50 -11.62 -44.69
N LEU A 4 7.11 -12.48 -43.75
CA LEU A 4 8.08 -13.13 -42.84
C LEU A 4 8.94 -14.18 -43.56
N LYS A 5 8.46 -14.70 -44.70
CA LYS A 5 9.24 -15.66 -45.50
C LYS A 5 10.42 -14.99 -46.21
N THR A 6 10.26 -13.74 -46.63
CA THR A 6 11.29 -12.96 -47.32
C THR A 6 12.11 -12.07 -46.40
N SER A 7 11.52 -11.67 -45.26
CA SER A 7 12.16 -10.80 -44.27
C SER A 7 11.88 -11.30 -42.84
N PRO A 8 12.50 -12.42 -42.41
CA PRO A 8 12.36 -12.87 -41.04
C PRO A 8 13.07 -11.89 -40.09
N SER A 9 12.51 -11.72 -38.90
CA SER A 9 13.11 -10.94 -37.82
C SER A 9 13.46 -11.83 -36.63
N LEU A 10 14.34 -11.33 -35.75
CA LEU A 10 14.80 -12.06 -34.58
C LEU A 10 13.71 -12.07 -33.51
N VAL A 11 13.11 -13.24 -33.28
CA VAL A 11 12.07 -13.42 -32.26
C VAL A 11 12.65 -13.82 -30.91
N SER A 12 13.61 -14.76 -30.92
CA SER A 12 14.28 -15.26 -29.73
C SER A 12 15.67 -15.79 -30.06
N TYR A 13 16.57 -15.79 -29.08
CA TYR A 13 17.94 -16.24 -29.22
C TYR A 13 18.54 -16.58 -27.86
N SER A 14 19.61 -17.36 -27.89
CA SER A 14 20.44 -17.65 -26.72
C SER A 14 21.71 -16.80 -26.78
N LEU A 15 22.09 -16.23 -25.65
CA LEU A 15 23.30 -15.42 -25.54
C LEU A 15 24.43 -16.18 -24.85
N THR A 16 25.65 -15.94 -25.29
CA THR A 16 26.87 -16.40 -24.63
C THR A 16 27.74 -15.19 -24.31
N PRO A 17 28.36 -15.11 -23.11
CA PRO A 17 29.16 -13.94 -22.75
C PRO A 17 30.39 -13.76 -23.66
N ILE A 18 30.72 -12.51 -24.01
CA ILE A 18 31.82 -12.22 -24.94
C ILE A 18 33.20 -12.77 -24.53
N HIS A 19 33.45 -12.92 -23.23
CA HIS A 19 34.72 -13.48 -22.72
C HIS A 19 34.92 -14.96 -23.09
N THR A 20 33.87 -15.70 -23.50
CA THR A 20 34.00 -17.09 -23.93
C THR A 20 34.58 -17.23 -25.33
N LEU A 21 34.58 -16.16 -26.12
CA LEU A 21 35.23 -16.11 -27.42
C LEU A 21 36.76 -15.98 -27.31
N VAL A 22 37.26 -15.64 -26.12
CA VAL A 22 38.68 -15.52 -25.83
C VAL A 22 39.23 -16.87 -25.35
N GLY A 23 40.42 -17.23 -25.83
CA GLY A 23 41.11 -18.46 -25.45
C GLY A 23 41.26 -18.61 -23.93
N PRO A 24 41.20 -19.84 -23.39
CA PRO A 24 41.28 -20.09 -21.94
C PRO A 24 42.57 -19.59 -21.30
N ASP A 25 43.69 -19.61 -22.03
CA ASP A 25 45.00 -19.22 -21.52
C ASP A 25 45.31 -17.73 -21.68
N ASP A 26 44.41 -16.96 -22.31
CA ASP A 26 44.62 -15.52 -22.51
C ASP A 26 44.22 -14.75 -21.24
N PRO A 27 45.15 -13.99 -20.63
CA PRO A 27 44.88 -13.26 -19.39
C PRO A 27 43.78 -12.19 -19.54
N ARG A 28 43.50 -11.72 -20.76
CA ARG A 28 42.44 -10.74 -21.04
C ARG A 28 41.04 -11.33 -20.84
N ARG A 29 40.89 -12.65 -20.89
CA ARG A 29 39.60 -13.33 -20.70
C ARG A 29 38.95 -12.95 -19.38
N GLU A 30 39.74 -12.96 -18.30
CA GLU A 30 39.24 -12.65 -16.97
C GLU A 30 38.90 -11.15 -16.81
N ALA A 31 39.70 -10.28 -17.41
CA ALA A 31 39.41 -8.85 -17.47
C ALA A 31 38.09 -8.56 -18.20
N LEU A 32 37.84 -9.21 -19.34
CA LEU A 32 36.58 -9.12 -20.10
C LEU A 32 35.39 -9.67 -19.31
N ARG A 33 35.57 -10.76 -18.56
CA ARG A 33 34.54 -11.33 -17.67
C ARG A 33 34.10 -10.30 -16.62
N LEU A 34 35.07 -9.67 -15.95
CA LEU A 34 34.81 -8.64 -14.94
C LEU A 34 34.17 -7.39 -15.54
N ALA A 35 34.65 -6.93 -16.70
CA ALA A 35 34.09 -5.78 -17.40
C ALA A 35 32.63 -6.01 -17.80
N ALA A 36 32.31 -7.18 -18.38
CA ALA A 36 30.95 -7.54 -18.74
C ALA A 36 30.03 -7.62 -17.50
N LYS A 37 30.51 -8.23 -16.40
CA LYS A 37 29.76 -8.29 -15.14
C LYS A 37 29.45 -6.89 -14.59
N LYS A 38 30.45 -5.99 -14.61
CA LYS A 38 30.29 -4.60 -14.18
C LYS A 38 29.27 -3.86 -15.05
N TYR A 39 29.40 -3.96 -16.37
CA TYR A 39 28.48 -3.34 -17.32
C TYR A 39 27.03 -3.74 -17.08
N VAL A 40 26.78 -5.05 -16.93
CA VAL A 40 25.42 -5.57 -16.66
C VAL A 40 24.91 -5.10 -15.29
N ALA A 41 25.75 -5.05 -14.26
CA ALA A 41 25.35 -4.60 -12.93
C ALA A 41 25.06 -3.09 -12.84
N GLU A 42 25.74 -2.28 -13.65
CA GLU A 42 25.55 -0.82 -13.71
C GLU A 42 24.38 -0.41 -14.60
N ARG A 43 24.22 -1.07 -15.74
CA ARG A 43 23.14 -0.79 -16.71
C ARG A 43 21.87 -1.57 -16.42
N GLY A 44 21.97 -2.65 -15.65
CA GLY A 44 20.83 -3.42 -15.19
C GLY A 44 19.89 -2.53 -14.40
N GLN A 45 18.61 -2.56 -14.76
CA GLN A 45 17.59 -1.77 -14.06
C GLN A 45 17.46 -2.30 -12.63
N ARG A 46 18.09 -1.59 -11.68
CA ARG A 46 17.88 -1.84 -10.27
C ARG A 46 16.43 -1.55 -9.96
N ARG A 47 15.73 -2.48 -9.28
CA ARG A 47 14.39 -2.20 -8.75
C ARG A 47 14.54 -1.05 -7.75
N ARG A 48 14.18 0.15 -8.18
CA ARG A 48 14.03 1.29 -7.27
C ARG A 48 12.69 1.08 -6.59
N CYS A 49 12.75 0.68 -5.34
CA CYS A 49 11.56 0.54 -4.55
C CYS A 49 11.00 1.94 -4.30
N PRO A 50 9.69 2.15 -4.50
CA PRO A 50 9.11 3.47 -4.38
C PRO A 50 9.34 4.01 -2.96
N HIS A 51 9.75 5.27 -2.86
CA HIS A 51 10.03 5.90 -1.56
C HIS A 51 8.73 6.21 -0.80
N SER A 52 7.63 6.35 -1.53
CA SER A 52 6.28 6.57 -1.01
C SER A 52 5.32 5.59 -1.67
N PHE A 53 4.49 4.92 -0.86
CA PHE A 53 3.45 4.03 -1.35
C PHE A 53 2.17 4.81 -1.67
N PRO A 54 1.31 4.29 -2.56
CA PRO A 54 -0.02 4.86 -2.79
C PRO A 54 -0.79 5.00 -1.48
N GLU A 55 -1.67 6.00 -1.38
CA GLU A 55 -2.49 6.23 -0.19
C GLU A 55 -3.19 4.94 0.28
N GLY A 56 -3.04 4.63 1.57
CA GLY A 56 -3.55 3.40 2.18
C GLY A 56 -2.55 2.24 2.26
N GLY A 57 -1.44 2.29 1.50
CA GLY A 57 -0.35 1.33 1.60
C GLY A 57 0.69 1.72 2.65
N LYS A 58 1.14 0.76 3.46
CA LYS A 58 2.27 0.91 4.39
C LYS A 58 3.48 0.15 3.84
N THR A 59 4.69 0.58 4.20
CA THR A 59 5.90 -0.24 4.00
C THR A 59 5.76 -1.55 4.76
N TYR A 60 5.96 -2.68 4.09
CA TYR A 60 6.10 -3.96 4.77
C TYR A 60 7.42 -3.96 5.55
N SER A 61 7.39 -4.31 6.84
CA SER A 61 8.55 -4.18 7.74
C SER A 61 9.75 -5.05 7.32
N TRP A 62 9.50 -6.16 6.63
CA TRP A 62 10.53 -7.12 6.22
C TRP A 62 10.99 -6.96 4.77
N ASP A 63 10.26 -6.22 3.94
CA ASP A 63 10.61 -5.97 2.54
C ASP A 63 10.20 -4.54 2.14
N PRO A 64 11.15 -3.60 2.02
CA PRO A 64 10.88 -2.20 1.70
C PRO A 64 10.34 -2.01 0.28
N CYS A 65 10.34 -3.05 -0.55
CA CYS A 65 9.81 -3.06 -1.90
C CYS A 65 8.38 -3.58 -1.98
N LYS A 66 7.83 -4.04 -0.86
CA LYS A 66 6.49 -4.59 -0.76
C LYS A 66 5.56 -3.60 -0.07
N CYS A 67 4.43 -3.32 -0.71
CA CYS A 67 3.31 -2.64 -0.08
C CYS A 67 2.61 -3.61 0.85
N ASP A 68 2.41 -3.21 2.09
CA ASP A 68 1.46 -3.83 2.99
C ASP A 68 0.13 -3.10 2.93
N CYS A 69 -0.95 -3.85 2.88
CA CYS A 69 -2.30 -3.34 2.92
C CYS A 69 -3.02 -3.93 4.11
N SER A 70 -3.48 -3.06 5.01
CA SER A 70 -4.35 -3.51 6.09
C SER A 70 -5.74 -3.81 5.52
N MET A 71 -5.99 -5.08 5.20
CA MET A 71 -7.30 -5.54 4.76
C MET A 71 -8.32 -5.18 5.85
N SER A 72 -9.43 -4.58 5.44
CA SER A 72 -10.43 -4.03 6.36
C SER A 72 -11.84 -4.35 5.87
N ARG A 73 -12.86 -3.90 6.59
CA ARG A 73 -14.24 -3.97 6.08
C ARG A 73 -14.47 -3.07 4.87
N LEU A 74 -13.56 -2.12 4.61
CA LEU A 74 -13.65 -1.15 3.52
C LEU A 74 -12.83 -1.58 2.31
N THR A 75 -11.71 -2.29 2.52
CA THR A 75 -10.68 -2.55 1.51
C THR A 75 -10.30 -4.03 1.41
N ASP A 76 -10.08 -4.49 0.18
CA ASP A 76 -9.61 -5.86 -0.11
C ASP A 76 -8.08 -6.00 -0.02
N SER A 77 -7.56 -7.19 -0.35
CA SER A 77 -6.13 -7.50 -0.34
C SER A 77 -5.31 -6.76 -1.40
N THR A 78 -5.96 -6.03 -2.31
CA THR A 78 -5.32 -5.19 -3.34
C THR A 78 -5.37 -3.70 -3.01
N CYS A 79 -5.80 -3.35 -1.79
CA CYS A 79 -6.08 -1.98 -1.36
C CYS A 79 -7.22 -1.29 -2.13
N CYS A 80 -8.08 -2.05 -2.80
CA CYS A 80 -9.23 -1.50 -3.48
C CYS A 80 -10.44 -1.47 -2.55
N SER A 81 -11.22 -0.39 -2.61
CA SER A 81 -12.49 -0.32 -1.90
C SER A 81 -13.46 -1.38 -2.45
N HIS A 82 -14.18 -2.08 -1.58
CA HIS A 82 -15.15 -3.10 -2.01
C HIS A 82 -16.31 -2.51 -2.83
N LYS A 83 -16.72 -1.28 -2.52
CA LYS A 83 -17.79 -0.57 -3.25
C LYS A 83 -17.52 0.93 -3.28
N GLN A 84 -18.08 1.59 -4.27
CA GLN A 84 -18.09 3.05 -4.32
C GLN A 84 -18.91 3.64 -3.16
N GLY A 85 -18.44 4.74 -2.58
CA GLY A 85 -19.12 5.43 -1.48
C GLY A 85 -18.84 4.85 -0.09
N MET A 86 -17.93 3.88 0.04
CA MET A 86 -17.46 3.42 1.34
C MET A 86 -16.51 4.44 1.98
N ALA A 87 -16.70 4.70 3.27
CA ALA A 87 -15.87 5.62 4.05
C ALA A 87 -15.79 5.19 5.51
N GLN A 88 -14.72 5.60 6.20
CA GLN A 88 -14.63 5.50 7.65
C GLN A 88 -15.26 6.75 8.28
N MET A 89 -16.35 6.57 9.02
CA MET A 89 -16.96 7.64 9.78
C MET A 89 -16.42 7.63 11.22
N LYS A 90 -15.94 8.78 11.68
CA LYS A 90 -15.54 9.01 13.08
C LYS A 90 -16.51 10.03 13.67
N VAL A 91 -17.18 9.63 14.75
CA VAL A 91 -18.06 10.53 15.50
C VAL A 91 -17.29 11.01 16.71
N HIS A 92 -17.18 12.32 16.85
CA HIS A 92 -16.58 12.97 18.00
C HIS A 92 -17.70 13.63 18.80
N LEU A 93 -17.82 13.25 20.06
CA LEU A 93 -18.67 13.94 21.01
C LEU A 93 -17.84 15.09 21.58
N LEU A 94 -18.41 16.29 21.59
CA LEU A 94 -17.70 17.50 21.97
C LEU A 94 -18.20 18.03 23.30
N TRP A 95 -19.51 18.27 23.38
CA TRP A 95 -20.22 18.71 24.57
C TRP A 95 -21.73 18.74 24.29
N ALA A 96 -22.51 18.83 25.36
CA ALA A 96 -23.91 19.24 25.37
C ALA A 96 -24.07 20.33 26.42
N GLU A 97 -25.12 21.15 26.28
CA GLU A 97 -25.42 22.25 27.19
C GLU A 97 -26.92 22.23 27.51
N ASP A 98 -27.27 22.73 28.70
CA ASP A 98 -28.64 22.97 29.16
C ASP A 98 -29.54 21.72 29.11
N LEU A 99 -29.01 20.56 29.52
CA LEU A 99 -29.77 19.31 29.62
C LEU A 99 -30.55 19.23 30.93
N TRP A 100 -31.89 19.19 30.85
CA TRP A 100 -32.75 19.08 32.03
C TRP A 100 -33.86 18.05 31.82
N GLU A 101 -33.98 17.10 32.75
CA GLU A 101 -35.15 16.23 32.84
C GLU A 101 -36.29 16.90 33.64
N ASP A 102 -35.94 17.62 34.71
CA ASP A 102 -36.82 18.46 35.51
C ASP A 102 -36.18 19.83 35.79
N PRO A 103 -36.93 20.84 36.27
CA PRO A 103 -36.41 22.21 36.41
C PRO A 103 -35.36 22.42 37.51
N THR A 104 -34.98 21.37 38.24
CA THR A 104 -34.24 21.51 39.51
C THR A 104 -33.06 20.58 39.68
N SER A 105 -33.01 19.47 38.96
CA SER A 105 -31.99 18.42 39.12
C SER A 105 -30.96 18.42 37.99
N ALA A 106 -29.77 17.93 38.33
CA ALA A 106 -28.74 17.63 37.34
C ALA A 106 -29.08 16.32 36.63
N THR A 107 -28.83 16.26 35.32
CA THR A 107 -29.25 15.17 34.44
C THR A 107 -28.12 14.17 34.22
N VAL A 108 -28.43 12.87 34.24
CA VAL A 108 -27.50 11.82 33.78
C VAL A 108 -27.73 11.57 32.29
N ALA A 109 -26.89 12.15 31.45
CA ALA A 109 -27.03 12.05 30.01
C ALA A 109 -26.25 10.87 29.40
N TYR A 110 -26.72 10.36 28.27
CA TYR A 110 -25.95 9.47 27.40
C TYR A 110 -26.32 9.71 25.94
N ILE A 111 -25.41 9.40 25.03
CA ILE A 111 -25.62 9.58 23.60
C ILE A 111 -25.74 8.21 22.93
N ARG A 112 -26.78 8.08 22.10
CA ARG A 112 -26.98 6.91 21.24
C ARG A 112 -26.90 7.32 19.79
N PHE A 113 -25.92 6.77 19.08
CA PHE A 113 -25.70 7.01 17.67
C PHE A 113 -26.27 5.85 16.83
N LEU A 114 -27.07 6.19 15.81
CA LEU A 114 -27.65 5.23 14.88
C LEU A 114 -27.31 5.61 13.44
N PHE A 115 -26.69 4.70 12.70
CA PHE A 115 -26.37 4.91 11.28
C PHE A 115 -26.33 3.59 10.52
N GLN A 116 -27.10 3.50 9.42
CA GLN A 116 -27.17 2.29 8.57
C GLN A 116 -27.34 0.98 9.36
N GLY A 117 -28.18 0.98 10.39
CA GLY A 117 -28.43 -0.19 11.24
C GLY A 117 -27.37 -0.47 12.30
N GLN A 118 -26.25 0.27 12.31
CA GLN A 118 -25.30 0.24 13.42
C GLN A 118 -25.82 1.09 14.58
N ARG A 119 -25.54 0.62 15.81
CA ARG A 119 -25.89 1.29 17.05
C ARG A 119 -24.65 1.38 17.93
N LEU A 120 -24.29 2.60 18.31
CA LEU A 120 -23.23 2.88 19.28
C LEU A 120 -23.85 3.69 20.42
N GLN A 121 -23.36 3.48 21.63
CA GLN A 121 -23.82 4.20 22.80
C GLN A 121 -22.62 4.54 23.69
N THR A 122 -22.64 5.73 24.27
CA THR A 122 -21.74 6.06 25.37
C THR A 122 -22.17 5.35 26.65
N GLY A 123 -21.28 5.33 27.64
CA GLY A 123 -21.72 5.16 29.02
C GLY A 123 -22.67 6.29 29.43
N TYR A 124 -23.34 6.09 30.57
CA TYR A 124 -24.01 7.18 31.27
C TYR A 124 -22.95 8.15 31.78
N GLY A 125 -23.16 9.43 31.54
CA GLY A 125 -22.34 10.51 32.08
C GLY A 125 -22.55 10.68 33.59
N GLU A 126 -21.87 11.66 34.16
CA GLU A 126 -22.14 12.10 35.52
C GLU A 126 -23.42 12.96 35.56
N GLU A 127 -23.88 13.31 36.77
CA GLU A 127 -24.97 14.27 36.96
C GLU A 127 -24.47 15.68 36.59
N ASP A 128 -24.64 16.04 35.32
CA ASP A 128 -24.17 17.30 34.75
C ASP A 128 -25.09 17.72 33.61
N ASN A 129 -25.50 18.98 33.63
CA ASN A 129 -26.38 19.57 32.61
C ASN A 129 -25.60 20.08 31.40
N ASP A 130 -24.28 20.24 31.54
CA ASP A 130 -23.39 20.74 30.49
C ASP A 130 -22.19 19.78 30.21
N PRO A 131 -22.43 18.48 29.93
CA PRO A 131 -21.37 17.49 29.85
C PRO A 131 -20.49 17.65 28.60
N THR A 132 -19.16 17.52 28.77
CA THR A 132 -18.15 17.55 27.70
C THR A 132 -17.64 16.17 27.30
#